data_AF-A0A819YSE0-F1
#
_entry.id   AF-A0A819YSE0-F1
#
_cell.length_a   1.000
_cell.length_b   1.000
_cell.length_c   1.000
_cell.angle_alpha   90.00
_cell.angle_beta   90.00
_cell.angle_gamma   90.00
#
_symmetry.space_group_name_H-M   'P 1'
#
loop_
_entity.id
_entity.type
_entity.pdbx_description
1 polymer ?
#
loop_
_entity_poly.entity_id
_entity_poly.type
_entity_poly.pdbx_seq_one_letter_code
_entity_poly.pdbx_strand_id
1 'polypeptide(L)'
;MYRIEFNILIKNRIKFCPKVVSRRITMSHLLSINNILKRRVTIWDNLNANDYDQRRLCMGPFSGRSLNISRRICGMLLNPNCEFELNFIPLHTLGQWFQLIKINEKQDQFDDDDDDDNNIETSEIYQIDKVFHKSLIDWLPEFNKIKSANDSQHIVKIDNSPQGMSPKSVTSLLINDEDSQESINENPTCSSSSKTHIMECDHNNTNNIYLTIDDIRLLVELFYLPYQHGPNIQQVFIDFYWLRFNYNQDQNLNDWRCRASVFHDNAKDISRLLQKLVAIHNRALLYDVYNYINDINSTINLCSKYLYWIDNNQRRSSVFMSGDEEPWSKRGGLAGDFLNLLPLGDFQSLIKSEFNSLSNIFIIRPITSNDHASMYALCTTICYQDDIDDLLNQHSQILAD
;
A
#
# COMPACT_ATOMS: atom_id res chain seq x y z
N MET A 1 9.46 -3.35 38.29
CA MET A 1 9.21 -4.66 38.95
C MET A 1 8.80 -5.74 37.95
N TYR A 2 7.72 -5.58 37.16
CA TYR A 2 7.20 -6.64 36.27
C TYR A 2 8.23 -7.27 35.30
N ARG A 3 9.12 -6.47 34.69
CA ARG A 3 10.12 -6.98 33.71
C ARG A 3 11.24 -7.85 34.31
N ILE A 4 11.51 -7.76 35.61
CA ILE A 4 12.61 -8.51 36.26
C ILE A 4 12.12 -9.91 36.66
N GLU A 5 10.91 -10.02 37.21
CA GLU A 5 10.28 -11.32 37.53
C GLU A 5 9.90 -12.11 36.26
N PHE A 6 9.56 -11.41 35.17
CA PHE A 6 9.23 -12.01 33.87
C PHE A 6 10.35 -12.87 33.27
N ASN A 7 11.61 -12.61 33.66
CA ASN A 7 12.78 -13.29 33.10
C ASN A 7 13.01 -14.69 33.70
N ILE A 8 12.48 -14.95 34.90
CA ILE A 8 12.67 -16.23 35.60
C ILE A 8 11.70 -17.31 35.08
N LEU A 9 10.55 -16.92 34.50
CA LEU A 9 9.46 -17.83 34.16
C LEU A 9 9.32 -18.16 32.66
N ILE A 10 9.85 -17.35 31.74
CA ILE A 10 9.60 -17.53 30.30
C ILE A 10 10.83 -18.07 29.56
N LYS A 11 10.76 -19.37 29.21
CA LYS A 11 11.69 -20.05 28.29
C LYS A 11 11.55 -19.61 26.82
N ASN A 12 10.54 -18.79 26.48
CA ASN A 12 10.17 -18.49 25.08
C ASN A 12 10.88 -17.25 24.50
N ARG A 13 10.97 -17.22 23.16
CA ARG A 13 11.50 -16.11 22.35
C ARG A 13 10.67 -14.83 22.61
N ILE A 14 11.24 -13.90 23.37
CA ILE A 14 10.65 -12.55 23.56
C ILE A 14 10.85 -11.73 22.27
N LYS A 15 9.75 -11.15 21.81
CA LYS A 15 9.70 -10.16 20.72
C LYS A 15 9.84 -8.76 21.33
N PHE A 16 10.75 -7.94 20.77
CA PHE A 16 11.06 -6.61 21.33
C PHE A 16 11.03 -5.50 20.27
N CYS A 17 10.39 -4.40 20.63
CA CYS A 17 10.60 -3.07 20.04
C CYS A 17 10.53 -1.98 21.12
N PRO A 18 11.29 -0.87 20.99
CA PRO A 18 11.21 0.28 21.90
C PRO A 18 9.82 0.92 21.99
N LYS A 19 9.11 0.98 20.87
CA LYS A 19 7.71 1.40 20.72
C LYS A 19 6.99 0.41 19.80
N VAL A 20 5.66 0.37 19.86
CA VAL A 20 4.84 -0.48 18.95
C VAL A 20 5.27 -0.26 17.50
N VAL A 21 5.28 1.00 17.04
CA VAL A 21 5.94 1.44 15.80
C VAL A 21 7.20 2.20 16.20
N SER A 22 8.38 1.70 15.86
CA SER A 22 9.65 2.30 16.29
C SER A 22 10.28 3.09 15.15
N ARG A 23 10.47 4.41 15.31
CA ARG A 23 11.19 5.23 14.31
C ARG A 23 12.63 4.77 14.11
N ARG A 24 13.32 4.44 15.19
CA ARG A 24 14.70 3.91 15.18
C ARG A 24 14.85 2.83 16.24
N ILE A 25 15.60 1.78 15.93
CA ILE A 25 16.08 0.80 16.92
C ILE A 25 17.60 0.94 16.95
N THR A 26 18.11 1.40 18.09
CA THR A 26 19.53 1.72 18.28
C THR A 26 20.22 0.64 19.10
N MET A 27 21.55 0.65 19.05
CA MET A 27 22.37 -0.24 19.88
C MET A 27 22.10 -0.07 21.38
N SER A 28 21.88 1.17 21.83
CA SER A 28 21.57 1.47 23.24
C SER A 28 20.27 0.79 23.70
N HIS A 29 19.21 0.81 22.87
CA HIS A 29 17.97 0.09 23.19
C HIS A 29 18.20 -1.41 23.37
N LEU A 30 19.01 -2.01 22.48
CA LEU A 30 19.29 -3.45 22.50
C LEU A 30 20.21 -3.84 23.65
N LEU A 31 21.23 -3.04 23.97
CA LEU A 31 22.08 -3.27 25.13
C LEU A 31 21.26 -3.24 26.43
N SER A 32 20.37 -2.25 26.56
CA SER A 32 19.48 -2.15 27.72
C SER A 32 18.62 -3.40 27.89
N ILE A 33 17.91 -3.84 26.84
CA ILE A 33 17.03 -5.00 26.95
C ILE A 33 17.79 -6.33 27.07
N ASN A 34 18.92 -6.49 26.37
CA ASN A 34 19.73 -7.70 26.48
C ASN A 34 20.36 -7.82 27.87
N ASN A 35 20.71 -6.70 28.52
CA ASN A 35 21.23 -6.70 29.89
C ASN A 35 20.16 -7.08 30.92
N ILE A 36 18.90 -6.73 30.67
CA ILE A 36 17.77 -7.09 31.53
C ILE A 36 17.41 -8.58 31.31
N LEU A 37 17.26 -8.99 30.05
CA LEU A 37 16.83 -10.34 29.68
C LEU A 37 17.97 -11.38 29.75
N LYS A 38 19.23 -10.93 29.84
CA LYS A 38 20.44 -11.77 29.77
C LYS A 38 20.55 -12.63 28.51
N ARG A 39 19.94 -12.17 27.41
CA ARG A 39 19.97 -12.83 26.09
C ARG A 39 19.67 -11.84 24.98
N ARG A 40 20.02 -12.21 23.73
CA ARG A 40 19.59 -11.50 22.53
C ARG A 40 18.07 -11.67 22.33
N VAL A 41 17.45 -10.69 21.68
CA VAL A 41 16.01 -10.67 21.40
C VAL A 41 15.74 -10.89 19.92
N THR A 42 14.53 -11.36 19.59
CA THR A 42 14.02 -11.29 18.22
C THR A 42 13.25 -9.97 18.08
N ILE A 43 13.52 -9.20 17.02
CA ILE A 43 12.73 -8.00 16.74
C ILE A 43 11.46 -8.42 16.01
N TRP A 44 10.31 -7.95 16.48
CA TRP A 44 9.07 -7.90 15.70
C TRP A 44 8.88 -6.45 15.29
N ASP A 45 9.26 -6.12 14.06
CA ASP A 45 9.27 -4.74 13.58
C ASP A 45 7.94 -4.39 12.92
N ASN A 46 7.31 -3.31 13.37
CA ASN A 46 6.08 -2.77 12.78
C ASN A 46 6.36 -1.47 11.99
N LEU A 47 7.59 -1.25 11.52
CA LEU A 47 7.94 -0.04 10.76
C LEU A 47 7.01 0.22 9.57
N ASN A 48 6.53 -0.84 8.91
CA ASN A 48 5.67 -0.74 7.74
C ASN A 48 4.25 -1.24 8.00
N ALA A 49 3.85 -1.45 9.27
CA ALA A 49 2.49 -1.83 9.60
C ALA A 49 1.53 -0.65 9.38
N ASN A 50 0.28 -0.95 9.02
CA ASN A 50 -0.79 0.05 8.86
C ASN A 50 -2.15 -0.38 9.44
N ASP A 51 -2.22 -1.52 10.12
CA ASP A 51 -3.42 -2.02 10.80
C ASP A 51 -4.04 -1.03 11.82
N TYR A 52 -3.20 -0.15 12.37
CA TYR A 52 -3.60 0.89 13.31
C TYR A 52 -4.25 2.14 12.66
N ASP A 53 -4.15 2.33 11.34
CA ASP A 53 -4.72 3.47 10.63
C ASP A 53 -5.03 3.11 9.16
N GLN A 54 -6.30 2.87 8.87
CA GLN A 54 -6.80 2.48 7.55
C GLN A 54 -6.55 3.51 6.45
N ARG A 55 -6.15 4.75 6.77
CA ARG A 55 -5.83 5.79 5.78
C ARG A 55 -4.36 5.82 5.41
N ARG A 56 -3.53 5.00 6.04
CA ARG A 56 -2.09 5.02 5.87
C ARG A 56 -1.61 3.79 5.12
N LEU A 57 -0.58 4.03 4.33
CA LEU A 57 0.26 3.03 3.71
C LEU A 57 1.72 3.38 4.01
N CYS A 58 2.54 2.35 4.17
CA CYS A 58 3.98 2.46 4.45
C CYS A 58 4.76 1.62 3.43
N MET A 59 4.94 2.16 2.23
CA MET A 59 5.61 1.55 1.09
C MET A 59 7.12 1.87 1.03
N GLY A 60 7.61 2.76 1.89
CA GLY A 60 9.00 3.18 1.91
C GLY A 60 9.98 2.08 2.34
N PRO A 61 11.28 2.30 2.09
CA PRO A 61 12.33 1.33 2.36
C PRO A 61 12.51 1.08 3.86
N PHE A 62 12.87 -0.16 4.21
CA PHE A 62 13.26 -0.54 5.56
C PHE A 62 14.42 0.35 6.04
N SER A 63 14.25 1.00 7.19
CA SER A 63 15.16 2.06 7.63
C SER A 63 15.19 2.27 9.16
N GLY A 64 16.15 3.06 9.63
CA GLY A 64 16.31 3.38 11.05
C GLY A 64 16.91 2.25 11.91
N ARG A 65 17.42 1.19 11.28
CA ARG A 65 18.09 0.03 11.89
C ARG A 65 19.49 -0.09 11.30
N SER A 66 20.51 0.30 12.05
CA SER A 66 21.91 0.16 11.61
C SER A 66 22.28 -1.32 11.49
N LEU A 67 23.11 -1.69 10.51
CA LEU A 67 23.62 -3.06 10.36
C LEU A 67 24.26 -3.58 11.66
N ASN A 68 24.92 -2.70 12.43
CA ASN A 68 25.58 -3.03 13.70
C ASN A 68 24.65 -3.64 14.76
N ILE A 69 23.33 -3.46 14.64
CA ILE A 69 22.38 -4.05 15.59
C ILE A 69 22.24 -5.56 15.41
N SER A 70 22.62 -6.12 14.25
CA SER A 70 22.57 -7.55 13.94
C SER A 70 23.30 -8.39 15.01
N ARG A 71 24.47 -7.91 15.45
CA ARG A 71 25.30 -8.52 16.50
C ARG A 71 24.61 -8.65 17.87
N ARG A 72 23.47 -7.96 18.09
CA ARG A 72 22.72 -7.94 19.36
C ARG A 72 21.32 -8.55 19.27
N ILE A 73 20.90 -9.04 18.12
CA ILE A 73 19.59 -9.69 17.94
C ILE A 73 19.75 -11.15 17.53
N CYS A 74 18.74 -11.97 17.79
CA CYS A 74 18.65 -13.33 17.26
C CYS A 74 18.12 -13.35 15.82
N GLY A 75 17.38 -12.32 15.44
CA GLY A 75 16.70 -12.23 14.16
C GLY A 75 15.68 -11.09 14.18
N MET A 76 15.07 -10.85 13.02
CA MET A 76 14.08 -9.79 12.82
C MET A 76 12.97 -10.31 11.91
N LEU A 77 11.74 -10.05 12.32
CA LEU A 77 10.53 -10.31 11.55
C LEU A 77 9.85 -8.97 11.30
N LEU A 78 9.52 -8.68 10.04
CA LEU A 78 8.73 -7.51 9.68
C LEU A 78 7.26 -7.89 9.66
N ASN A 79 6.44 -7.09 10.33
CA ASN A 79 5.00 -7.05 10.17
C ASN A 79 4.66 -5.86 9.28
N PRO A 80 4.32 -6.11 8.00
CA PRO A 80 4.22 -5.07 6.99
C PRO A 80 2.77 -4.55 6.88
N ASN A 81 2.41 -3.92 5.75
CA ASN A 81 1.06 -3.44 5.51
C ASN A 81 0.08 -4.63 5.37
N CYS A 82 -1.20 -4.38 5.61
CA CYS A 82 -2.28 -5.33 5.35
C CYS A 82 -2.36 -5.70 3.86
N GLU A 83 -2.17 -4.72 2.98
CA GLU A 83 -2.23 -4.86 1.52
C GLU A 83 -1.00 -5.59 1.00
N PHE A 84 -1.21 -6.77 0.42
CA PHE A 84 -0.13 -7.71 0.11
C PHE A 84 0.84 -7.18 -0.96
N GLU A 85 0.32 -6.64 -2.07
CA GLU A 85 1.17 -6.22 -3.21
C GLU A 85 2.01 -4.98 -2.85
N LEU A 86 1.61 -4.22 -1.83
CA LEU A 86 2.28 -2.98 -1.38
C LEU A 86 3.46 -3.23 -0.45
N ASN A 87 3.72 -4.50 -0.12
CA ASN A 87 4.81 -4.91 0.75
C ASN A 87 6.11 -5.24 0.00
N PHE A 88 6.13 -5.10 -1.34
CA PHE A 88 7.31 -5.40 -2.15
C PHE A 88 8.54 -4.61 -1.70
N ILE A 89 8.48 -3.29 -1.67
CA ILE A 89 9.63 -2.43 -1.29
C ILE A 89 10.06 -2.68 0.17
N PRO A 90 9.15 -2.72 1.17
CA PRO A 90 9.53 -3.05 2.56
C PRO A 90 10.27 -4.39 2.69
N LEU A 91 9.76 -5.45 2.07
CA LEU A 91 10.36 -6.79 2.16
C LEU A 91 11.66 -6.89 1.34
N HIS A 92 11.69 -6.29 0.15
CA HIS A 92 12.87 -6.29 -0.71
C HIS A 92 14.06 -5.56 -0.06
N THR A 93 13.79 -4.41 0.58
CA THR A 93 14.82 -3.62 1.27
C THR A 93 15.26 -4.25 2.59
N LEU A 94 14.36 -4.92 3.32
CA LEU A 94 14.74 -5.80 4.44
C LEU A 94 15.64 -6.96 4.00
N GLY A 95 15.33 -7.60 2.87
CA GLY A 95 16.15 -8.65 2.29
C GLY A 95 17.56 -8.18 1.99
N GLN A 96 17.69 -7.02 1.34
CA GLN A 96 18.99 -6.37 1.10
C GLN A 96 19.73 -6.04 2.40
N TRP A 97 19.03 -5.58 3.44
CA TRP A 97 19.63 -5.33 4.76
C TRP A 97 20.27 -6.59 5.35
N PHE A 98 19.58 -7.74 5.26
CA PHE A 98 20.15 -9.02 5.70
C PHE A 98 21.28 -9.53 4.81
N GLN A 99 21.22 -9.27 3.51
CA GLN A 99 22.28 -9.65 2.58
C GLN A 99 23.59 -8.90 2.89
N LEU A 100 23.52 -7.59 3.14
CA LEU A 100 24.69 -6.80 3.53
C LEU A 100 25.30 -7.27 4.85
N ILE A 101 24.48 -7.71 5.81
CA ILE A 101 25.02 -8.32 7.05
C ILE A 101 25.85 -9.55 6.73
N LYS A 102 25.34 -10.44 5.88
CA LYS A 102 26.06 -11.66 5.50
C LYS A 102 27.34 -11.39 4.71
N ILE A 103 27.36 -10.32 3.91
CA ILE A 103 28.56 -9.90 3.17
C ILE A 103 29.61 -9.40 4.16
N ASN A 104 29.24 -8.49 5.05
CA ASN A 104 30.15 -7.96 6.06
C ASN A 104 30.65 -9.06 7.03
N GLU A 105 29.80 -10.02 7.41
CA GLU A 105 30.20 -11.17 8.24
C GLU A 105 31.22 -12.09 7.55
N LYS A 106 31.20 -12.18 6.21
CA LYS A 106 32.19 -12.95 5.46
C LYS A 106 33.51 -12.20 5.34
N GLN A 107 33.47 -10.89 5.07
CA GLN A 107 34.67 -10.06 5.03
C GLN A 107 35.42 -10.08 6.37
N ASP A 108 34.69 -9.89 7.47
CA ASP A 108 35.23 -9.99 8.83
C ASP A 108 35.94 -11.35 9.11
N GLN A 109 35.64 -12.43 8.37
CA GLN A 109 36.28 -13.74 8.52
C GLN A 109 37.55 -13.92 7.68
N PHE A 110 37.67 -13.23 6.55
CA PHE A 110 38.86 -13.31 5.69
C PHE A 110 39.96 -12.37 6.18
N ASP A 111 39.59 -11.24 6.79
CA ASP A 111 40.54 -10.27 7.35
C ASP A 111 41.28 -10.79 8.60
N ASP A 112 40.73 -11.80 9.30
CA ASP A 112 41.40 -12.45 10.45
C ASP A 112 42.53 -13.43 10.02
N ASP A 113 42.62 -13.79 8.73
CA ASP A 113 43.58 -14.77 8.20
C ASP A 113 44.76 -14.15 7.40
N ASP A 114 44.70 -12.86 7.02
CA ASP A 114 45.74 -12.17 6.24
C ASP A 114 46.33 -10.96 6.99
N ASP A 115 47.55 -11.12 7.53
CA ASP A 115 48.39 -10.12 8.22
C ASP A 115 48.93 -8.97 7.30
N ASP A 116 48.24 -8.65 6.18
CA ASP A 116 48.74 -7.67 5.20
C ASP A 116 48.08 -6.28 5.38
N ASP A 117 48.83 -5.42 6.09
CA ASP A 117 48.50 -4.11 6.67
C ASP A 117 48.11 -2.99 5.66
N ASN A 118 47.66 -3.31 4.44
CA ASN A 118 47.45 -2.33 3.36
C ASN A 118 46.06 -2.32 2.70
N ASN A 119 45.13 -3.19 3.09
CA ASN A 119 43.75 -3.11 2.60
C ASN A 119 42.87 -2.38 3.62
N ILE A 120 42.70 -1.07 3.44
CA ILE A 120 41.58 -0.34 4.05
C ILE A 120 40.29 -0.82 3.36
N GLU A 121 39.80 -2.01 3.70
CA GLU A 121 38.54 -2.53 3.19
C GLU A 121 37.37 -1.86 3.91
N THR A 122 36.59 -1.08 3.14
CA THR A 122 35.39 -0.42 3.62
C THR A 122 34.24 -1.43 3.72
N SER A 123 33.82 -1.80 4.93
CA SER A 123 32.61 -2.62 5.13
C SER A 123 31.42 -2.05 4.36
N GLU A 124 30.62 -2.89 3.71
CA GLU A 124 29.48 -2.40 2.93
C GLU A 124 28.45 -1.70 3.83
N ILE A 125 28.00 -0.53 3.39
CA ILE A 125 27.06 0.31 4.13
C ILE A 125 25.66 0.18 3.54
N TYR A 126 24.66 0.01 4.40
CA TYR A 126 23.25 0.07 4.01
C TYR A 126 22.85 1.51 3.63
N GLN A 127 22.97 1.84 2.34
CA GLN A 127 22.61 3.14 1.77
C GLN A 127 21.17 3.12 1.26
N ILE A 128 20.28 3.83 1.95
CA ILE A 128 18.82 3.82 1.70
C ILE A 128 18.50 4.17 0.25
N ASP A 129 19.13 5.20 -0.32
CA ASP A 129 18.82 5.63 -1.68
C ASP A 129 19.17 4.57 -2.74
N LYS A 130 20.27 3.85 -2.55
CA LYS A 130 20.70 2.77 -3.45
C LYS A 130 19.76 1.58 -3.37
N VAL A 131 19.47 1.09 -2.16
CA VAL A 131 18.59 -0.07 -1.97
C VAL A 131 17.16 0.23 -2.39
N PHE A 132 16.72 1.49 -2.19
CA PHE A 132 15.42 1.96 -2.63
C PHE A 132 15.34 2.02 -4.15
N HIS A 133 16.31 2.65 -4.83
CA HIS A 133 16.31 2.72 -6.28
C HIS A 133 16.35 1.33 -6.93
N LYS A 134 17.19 0.43 -6.41
CA LYS A 134 17.21 -0.97 -6.84
C LYS A 134 15.85 -1.65 -6.67
N SER A 135 15.20 -1.47 -5.52
CA SER A 135 13.88 -2.05 -5.28
C SER A 135 12.79 -1.52 -6.20
N LEU A 136 12.87 -0.26 -6.66
CA LEU A 136 11.94 0.29 -7.66
C LEU A 136 12.12 -0.37 -9.03
N ILE A 137 13.37 -0.57 -9.47
CA ILE A 137 13.69 -1.27 -10.72
C ILE A 137 13.15 -2.70 -10.67
N ASP A 138 13.41 -3.39 -9.55
CA ASP A 138 13.02 -4.79 -9.38
C ASP A 138 11.48 -4.93 -9.25
N TRP A 139 10.75 -3.88 -8.81
CA TRP A 139 9.29 -3.90 -8.68
C TRP A 139 8.53 -3.55 -9.96
N LEU A 140 9.09 -2.67 -10.81
CA LEU A 140 8.43 -2.17 -12.03
C LEU A 140 7.80 -3.27 -12.91
N PRO A 141 8.43 -4.42 -13.15
CA PRO A 141 7.83 -5.50 -13.94
C PRO A 141 6.52 -6.05 -13.36
N GLU A 142 6.32 -6.01 -12.02
CA GLU A 142 5.12 -6.55 -11.36
C GLU A 142 3.83 -5.81 -11.75
N PHE A 143 3.91 -4.53 -12.11
CA PHE A 143 2.75 -3.74 -12.54
C PHE A 143 2.18 -4.24 -13.89
N ASN A 144 3.02 -4.86 -14.71
CA ASN A 144 2.62 -5.38 -16.02
C ASN A 144 2.25 -6.86 -16.00
N LYS A 145 2.40 -7.55 -14.87
CA LYS A 145 1.96 -8.94 -14.75
C LYS A 145 0.44 -9.00 -14.67
N ILE A 146 -0.16 -9.94 -15.40
CA ILE A 146 -1.58 -10.24 -15.26
C ILE A 146 -1.73 -11.03 -13.96
N LYS A 147 -2.27 -10.37 -12.93
CA LYS A 147 -2.74 -11.01 -11.70
C LYS A 147 -4.17 -10.56 -11.48
N SER A 148 -5.10 -11.49 -11.55
CA SER A 148 -6.46 -11.28 -11.04
C SER A 148 -6.48 -11.56 -9.55
N ALA A 149 -7.39 -10.92 -8.80
CA ALA A 149 -7.59 -11.23 -7.38
C ALA A 149 -7.87 -12.73 -7.11
N ASN A 150 -8.24 -13.48 -8.15
CA ASN A 150 -8.52 -14.92 -8.10
C ASN A 150 -7.29 -15.82 -8.34
N ASP A 151 -6.19 -15.30 -8.88
CA ASP A 151 -5.01 -16.13 -9.24
C ASP A 151 -4.10 -16.42 -8.03
N SER A 152 -4.39 -15.84 -6.86
CA SER A 152 -3.67 -16.06 -5.61
C SER A 152 -3.86 -17.46 -5.00
N GLN A 153 -4.54 -18.38 -5.69
CA GLN A 153 -4.81 -19.76 -5.22
C GLN A 153 -3.71 -20.79 -5.53
N HIS A 154 -2.49 -20.39 -5.89
CA HIS A 154 -1.35 -21.31 -5.89
C HIS A 154 -0.85 -21.57 -4.46
N ILE A 155 -1.68 -22.25 -3.66
CA ILE A 155 -1.23 -22.96 -2.46
C ILE A 155 -0.29 -24.06 -2.94
N VAL A 156 0.98 -23.95 -2.50
CA VAL A 156 1.98 -25.00 -2.61
C VAL A 156 1.40 -26.29 -2.01
N LYS A 157 1.05 -27.26 -2.87
CA LYS A 157 0.70 -28.61 -2.42
C LYS A 157 1.94 -29.22 -1.78
N ILE A 158 1.97 -29.27 -0.46
CA ILE A 158 2.92 -30.09 0.27
C ILE A 158 2.40 -31.52 0.14
N ASP A 159 3.03 -32.31 -0.72
CA ASP A 159 2.77 -33.73 -0.89
C ASP A 159 3.07 -34.47 0.42
N ASN A 160 2.00 -34.81 1.16
CA ASN A 160 2.03 -35.84 2.19
C ASN A 160 1.24 -37.04 1.69
N SER A 161 1.88 -37.88 0.87
CA SER A 161 1.40 -39.24 0.65
C SER A 161 1.66 -40.09 1.90
N PRO A 162 0.70 -40.92 2.32
CA PRO A 162 1.00 -42.35 2.33
C PRO A 162 -0.10 -43.19 1.67
N GLN A 163 0.34 -44.00 0.71
CA GLN A 163 -0.07 -45.37 0.38
C GLN A 163 -1.52 -45.80 0.66
N GLY A 164 -2.21 -46.26 -0.39
CA GLY A 164 -3.18 -47.35 -0.22
C GLY A 164 -4.33 -47.41 -1.23
N MET A 165 -4.12 -48.19 -2.29
CA MET A 165 -5.14 -48.99 -3.00
C MET A 165 -6.21 -48.27 -3.86
N SER A 166 -6.00 -48.34 -5.17
CA SER A 166 -7.07 -48.31 -6.19
C SER A 166 -7.99 -49.55 -6.07
N PRO A 167 -9.23 -49.52 -6.62
CA PRO A 167 -9.42 -49.83 -8.04
C PRO A 167 -10.47 -48.95 -8.75
N LYS A 168 -10.14 -48.45 -9.95
CA LYS A 168 -10.69 -48.84 -11.28
C LYS A 168 -12.19 -48.51 -11.46
N SER A 169 -12.53 -47.50 -12.27
CA SER A 169 -12.68 -47.52 -13.75
C SER A 169 -14.10 -47.88 -14.20
N VAL A 170 -14.43 -47.52 -15.45
CA VAL A 170 -15.70 -47.66 -16.20
C VAL A 170 -16.62 -46.44 -16.04
N THR A 171 -16.61 -45.43 -16.91
CA THR A 171 -16.95 -45.35 -18.37
C THR A 171 -18.45 -45.41 -18.66
N SER A 172 -18.94 -44.29 -19.21
CA SER A 172 -20.04 -44.10 -20.17
C SER A 172 -21.47 -44.48 -19.80
N LEU A 173 -22.40 -43.57 -20.11
CA LEU A 173 -23.64 -43.74 -20.90
C LEU A 173 -24.42 -42.40 -20.76
N LEU A 174 -24.38 -41.49 -21.75
CA LEU A 174 -25.25 -41.38 -22.94
C LEU A 174 -26.76 -41.23 -22.64
N ILE A 175 -27.38 -40.38 -23.48
CA ILE A 175 -28.80 -40.08 -23.74
C ILE A 175 -29.19 -38.71 -23.13
N ASN A 176 -29.04 -37.58 -23.84
CA ASN A 176 -29.82 -37.04 -25.00
C ASN A 176 -31.32 -36.86 -24.76
N ASP A 177 -31.81 -35.77 -25.37
CA ASP A 177 -33.19 -35.36 -25.67
C ASP A 177 -33.78 -34.33 -24.69
N GLU A 178 -34.38 -33.22 -25.11
CA GLU A 178 -34.62 -32.64 -26.45
C GLU A 178 -35.07 -31.18 -26.24
N ASP A 179 -35.01 -30.42 -27.33
CA ASP A 179 -35.33 -29.01 -27.50
C ASP A 179 -36.74 -28.57 -27.08
N SER A 180 -36.88 -27.28 -26.76
CA SER A 180 -38.08 -26.48 -27.02
C SER A 180 -37.72 -24.99 -27.05
N GLN A 181 -37.57 -24.45 -28.27
CA GLN A 181 -37.60 -23.01 -28.54
C GLN A 181 -39.03 -22.49 -28.42
N GLU A 182 -39.21 -21.28 -27.88
CA GLU A 182 -40.28 -20.40 -28.35
C GLU A 182 -39.90 -18.91 -28.15
N SER A 183 -40.23 -18.14 -29.18
CA SER A 183 -39.93 -16.73 -29.41
C SER A 183 -41.22 -15.90 -29.40
N ILE A 184 -41.13 -14.59 -29.11
CA ILE A 184 -41.69 -13.43 -29.88
C ILE A 184 -42.05 -12.22 -28.98
N ASN A 185 -41.47 -11.05 -29.34
CA ASN A 185 -41.91 -9.62 -29.33
C ASN A 185 -42.53 -8.98 -28.06
N GLU A 186 -42.47 -7.66 -27.80
CA GLU A 186 -42.18 -6.44 -28.58
C GLU A 186 -41.91 -5.25 -27.61
N ASN A 187 -41.22 -4.21 -28.08
CA ASN A 187 -40.93 -2.94 -27.37
C ASN A 187 -42.16 -2.02 -27.22
N PRO A 188 -42.08 -0.96 -26.37
CA PRO A 188 -41.91 0.36 -26.98
C PRO A 188 -40.96 1.35 -26.26
N THR A 189 -40.32 2.12 -27.13
CA THR A 189 -39.61 3.41 -27.10
C THR A 189 -39.78 4.38 -25.91
N CYS A 190 -38.66 4.96 -25.43
CA CYS A 190 -38.60 6.38 -25.07
C CYS A 190 -37.18 6.95 -25.26
N SER A 191 -37.10 8.06 -25.99
CA SER A 191 -35.89 8.77 -26.41
C SER A 191 -35.45 9.81 -25.38
N SER A 192 -34.20 9.76 -24.95
CA SER A 192 -33.50 10.92 -24.38
C SER A 192 -32.02 10.88 -24.78
N SER A 193 -31.66 11.82 -25.64
CA SER A 193 -30.33 12.06 -26.18
C SER A 193 -29.36 12.57 -25.09
N SER A 194 -28.50 11.69 -24.59
CA SER A 194 -27.32 12.09 -23.80
C SER A 194 -26.10 12.12 -24.72
N LYS A 195 -25.72 13.32 -25.18
CA LYS A 195 -24.41 13.53 -25.81
C LYS A 195 -23.33 13.41 -24.74
N THR A 196 -22.64 12.27 -24.72
CA THR A 196 -21.39 12.11 -23.97
C THR A 196 -20.33 13.01 -24.61
N HIS A 197 -19.90 14.03 -23.88
CA HIS A 197 -18.70 14.80 -24.20
C HIS A 197 -17.47 13.88 -24.04
N ILE A 198 -17.06 13.28 -25.14
CA ILE A 198 -15.74 12.66 -25.26
C ILE A 198 -14.75 13.83 -25.36
N MET A 199 -13.91 14.02 -24.34
CA MET A 199 -12.73 14.88 -24.47
C MET A 199 -11.80 14.20 -25.48
N GLU A 200 -11.55 14.87 -26.60
CA GLU A 200 -10.50 14.50 -27.55
C GLU A 200 -9.15 14.57 -26.82
N CYS A 201 -8.48 13.43 -26.72
CA CYS A 201 -7.12 13.32 -26.22
C CYS A 201 -6.15 13.50 -27.39
N ASP A 202 -5.27 14.50 -27.31
CA ASP A 202 -4.19 14.74 -28.28
C ASP A 202 -3.36 13.47 -28.54
N HIS A 203 -3.30 13.06 -29.80
CA HIS A 203 -2.81 11.74 -30.23
C HIS A 203 -1.28 11.61 -30.40
N ASN A 204 -0.46 12.45 -29.75
CA ASN A 204 0.98 12.53 -30.04
C ASN A 204 1.96 12.14 -28.92
N ASN A 205 1.56 11.34 -27.91
CA ASN A 205 2.51 10.96 -26.85
C ASN A 205 2.37 9.49 -26.41
N THR A 206 2.86 8.56 -27.23
CA THR A 206 2.88 7.11 -26.95
C THR A 206 3.71 6.73 -25.72
N ASN A 207 4.62 7.60 -25.26
CA ASN A 207 5.37 7.42 -24.00
C ASN A 207 4.55 7.65 -22.73
N ASN A 208 3.31 8.14 -22.85
CA ASN A 208 2.53 8.59 -21.70
C ASN A 208 1.64 7.50 -21.06
N ILE A 209 1.65 6.28 -21.60
CA ILE A 209 0.75 5.20 -21.17
C ILE A 209 1.41 4.28 -20.13
N TYR A 210 2.73 4.06 -20.23
CA TYR A 210 3.44 3.12 -19.36
C TYR A 210 3.95 3.78 -18.08
N LEU A 211 3.97 3.01 -16.99
CA LEU A 211 4.62 3.41 -15.74
C LEU A 211 6.14 3.44 -15.91
N THR A 212 6.76 4.50 -15.39
CA THR A 212 8.21 4.65 -15.29
C THR A 212 8.69 4.39 -13.86
N ILE A 213 10.01 4.30 -13.66
CA ILE A 213 10.61 4.23 -12.32
C ILE A 213 10.24 5.46 -11.49
N ASP A 214 10.19 6.65 -12.12
CA ASP A 214 9.83 7.90 -11.44
C ASP A 214 8.36 7.92 -11.02
N ASP A 215 7.47 7.33 -11.82
CA ASP A 215 6.06 7.18 -11.45
C ASP A 215 5.93 6.26 -10.20
N ILE A 216 6.67 5.16 -10.14
CA ILE A 216 6.67 4.26 -8.96
C ILE A 216 7.35 4.92 -7.76
N ARG A 217 8.42 5.68 -7.97
CA ARG A 217 9.06 6.47 -6.92
C ARG A 217 8.05 7.45 -6.33
N LEU A 218 7.34 8.20 -7.17
CA LEU A 218 6.30 9.14 -6.73
C LEU A 218 5.22 8.42 -5.92
N LEU A 219 4.76 7.25 -6.38
CA LEU A 219 3.80 6.42 -5.64
C LEU A 219 4.30 6.07 -4.23
N VAL A 220 5.54 5.57 -4.11
CA VAL A 220 6.12 5.22 -2.81
C VAL A 220 6.35 6.45 -1.93
N GLU A 221 6.73 7.58 -2.52
CA GLU A 221 6.97 8.82 -1.78
C GLU A 221 5.68 9.46 -1.23
N LEU A 222 4.53 9.25 -1.89
CA LEU A 222 3.20 9.61 -1.35
C LEU A 222 2.88 8.83 -0.07
N PHE A 223 3.31 7.56 -0.01
CA PHE A 223 2.99 6.61 1.06
C PHE A 223 4.26 6.05 1.73
N TYR A 224 5.14 6.95 2.16
CA TYR A 224 6.52 6.59 2.48
C TYR A 224 6.69 5.82 3.80
N LEU A 225 6.79 6.50 4.95
CA LEU A 225 7.04 5.87 6.25
C LEU A 225 6.16 6.49 7.35
N PRO A 226 5.97 5.82 8.51
CA PRO A 226 5.06 6.31 9.56
C PRO A 226 5.37 7.72 10.06
N TYR A 227 6.65 8.10 10.07
CA TYR A 227 7.13 9.35 10.65
C TYR A 227 7.68 10.37 9.65
N GLN A 228 7.58 10.09 8.34
CA GLN A 228 8.13 10.95 7.31
C GLN A 228 7.47 10.69 5.95
N HIS A 229 7.20 11.76 5.21
CA HIS A 229 6.83 11.70 3.80
C HIS A 229 8.06 11.44 2.93
N GLY A 230 7.84 11.04 1.68
CA GLY A 230 8.92 10.97 0.71
C GLY A 230 9.52 12.35 0.44
N PRO A 231 10.81 12.44 0.06
CA PRO A 231 11.49 13.73 -0.08
C PRO A 231 10.78 14.74 -0.99
N ASN A 232 10.29 14.30 -2.16
CA ASN A 232 9.62 15.22 -3.08
C ASN A 232 8.26 15.65 -2.52
N ILE A 233 7.49 14.73 -1.94
CA ILE A 233 6.18 15.03 -1.35
C ILE A 233 6.30 15.93 -0.12
N GLN A 234 7.34 15.74 0.69
CA GLN A 234 7.67 16.63 1.79
C GLN A 234 7.90 18.06 1.30
N GLN A 235 8.62 18.23 0.18
CA GLN A 235 8.85 19.53 -0.43
C GLN A 235 7.55 20.15 -0.96
N VAL A 236 6.71 19.37 -1.66
CA VAL A 236 5.39 19.82 -2.14
C VAL A 236 4.51 20.33 -0.98
N PHE A 237 4.54 19.64 0.16
CA PHE A 237 3.81 20.08 1.36
C PHE A 237 4.36 21.39 1.94
N ILE A 238 5.69 21.52 2.04
CA ILE A 238 6.35 22.75 2.49
C ILE A 238 6.02 23.92 1.57
N ASP A 239 6.03 23.70 0.26
CA ASP A 239 5.71 24.73 -0.73
C ASP A 239 4.25 25.16 -0.63
N PHE A 240 3.31 24.22 -0.46
CA PHE A 240 1.90 24.57 -0.23
C PHE A 240 1.71 25.39 1.06
N TYR A 241 2.37 24.99 2.14
CA TYR A 241 2.34 25.74 3.41
C TYR A 241 2.84 27.17 3.19
N TRP A 242 3.98 27.34 2.52
CA TRP A 242 4.50 28.67 2.22
C TRP A 242 3.53 29.48 1.34
N LEU A 243 2.98 28.88 0.28
CA LEU A 243 2.02 29.53 -0.62
C LEU A 243 0.77 30.02 0.14
N ARG A 244 0.27 29.21 1.07
CA ARG A 244 -0.92 29.51 1.87
C ARG A 244 -0.78 30.76 2.74
N PHE A 245 0.43 31.04 3.24
CA PHE A 245 0.68 32.14 4.19
C PHE A 245 1.36 33.37 3.58
N ASN A 246 1.92 33.28 2.35
CA ASN A 246 2.70 34.36 1.74
C ASN A 246 2.01 35.05 0.54
N TYR A 247 0.71 34.82 0.33
CA TYR A 247 -0.01 35.37 -0.80
C TYR A 247 -0.18 36.90 -0.79
N ASN A 248 -0.31 37.53 0.39
CA ASN A 248 -0.60 38.98 0.51
C ASN A 248 0.64 39.89 0.55
N GLN A 249 1.81 39.40 0.13
CA GLN A 249 3.06 40.18 0.16
C GLN A 249 3.41 40.66 -1.25
N ASP A 250 3.07 41.91 -1.58
CA ASP A 250 3.26 42.52 -2.92
C ASP A 250 4.69 42.40 -3.46
N GLN A 251 5.71 42.32 -2.59
CA GLN A 251 7.11 42.23 -2.99
C GLN A 251 7.51 40.86 -3.58
N ASN A 252 6.70 39.81 -3.40
CA ASN A 252 7.06 38.42 -3.75
C ASN A 252 6.05 37.74 -4.70
N LEU A 253 5.20 38.50 -5.40
CA LEU A 253 4.11 37.91 -6.21
C LEU A 253 4.63 37.00 -7.35
N ASN A 254 5.72 37.37 -8.01
CA ASN A 254 6.32 36.55 -9.07
C ASN A 254 6.89 35.24 -8.51
N ASP A 255 7.57 35.30 -7.36
CA ASP A 255 8.09 34.13 -6.66
C ASP A 255 6.96 33.22 -6.19
N TRP A 256 5.86 33.81 -5.72
CA TRP A 256 4.65 33.09 -5.35
C TRP A 256 4.04 32.36 -6.54
N ARG A 257 3.87 33.04 -7.68
CA ARG A 257 3.32 32.44 -8.91
C ARG A 257 4.22 31.34 -9.47
N CYS A 258 5.53 31.52 -9.41
CA CYS A 258 6.49 30.51 -9.82
C CYS A 258 6.36 29.24 -8.95
N ARG A 259 6.35 29.38 -7.63
CA ARG A 259 6.13 28.25 -6.70
C ARG A 259 4.75 27.62 -6.86
N ALA A 260 3.70 28.41 -7.10
CA ALA A 260 2.36 27.91 -7.36
C ALA A 260 2.33 27.07 -8.65
N SER A 261 3.01 27.52 -9.72
CA SER A 261 3.16 26.75 -10.96
C SER A 261 3.78 25.38 -10.70
N VAL A 262 4.87 25.33 -9.91
CA VAL A 262 5.51 24.06 -9.52
C VAL A 262 4.55 23.17 -8.74
N PHE A 263 3.76 23.72 -7.82
CA PHE A 263 2.73 22.96 -7.10
C PHE A 263 1.65 22.40 -8.05
N HIS A 264 1.19 23.20 -9.02
CA HIS A 264 0.22 22.75 -10.02
C HIS A 264 0.77 21.60 -10.88
N ASP A 265 2.04 21.65 -11.26
CA ASP A 265 2.66 20.59 -12.04
C ASP A 265 2.80 19.29 -11.23
N ASN A 266 3.16 19.37 -9.94
CA ASN A 266 3.14 18.21 -9.04
C ASN A 266 1.74 17.59 -8.91
N ALA A 267 0.68 18.42 -8.84
CA ALA A 267 -0.70 17.91 -8.80
C ALA A 267 -1.10 17.20 -10.10
N LYS A 268 -0.63 17.69 -11.26
CA LYS A 268 -0.81 17.01 -12.55
C LYS A 268 -0.04 15.70 -12.61
N ASP A 269 1.17 15.63 -12.07
CA ASP A 269 1.96 14.40 -12.04
C ASP A 269 1.28 13.30 -11.21
N ILE A 270 0.68 13.64 -10.06
CA ILE A 270 -0.10 12.68 -9.26
C ILE A 270 -1.37 12.25 -10.01
N SER A 271 -2.02 13.16 -10.73
CA SER A 271 -3.19 12.84 -11.57
C SER A 271 -2.81 11.89 -12.72
N ARG A 272 -1.66 12.12 -13.36
CA ARG A 272 -1.09 11.28 -14.41
C ARG A 272 -0.68 9.91 -13.88
N LEU A 273 -0.08 9.85 -12.70
CA LEU A 273 0.22 8.59 -12.01
C LEU A 273 -1.05 7.77 -11.77
N LEU A 274 -2.13 8.38 -11.28
CA LEU A 274 -3.41 7.70 -11.09
C LEU A 274 -3.96 7.14 -12.41
N GLN A 275 -3.94 7.92 -13.50
CA GLN A 275 -4.39 7.47 -14.81
C GLN A 275 -3.60 6.24 -15.30
N LYS A 276 -2.27 6.27 -15.16
CA LYS A 276 -1.39 5.15 -15.51
C LYS A 276 -1.68 3.92 -14.64
N LEU A 277 -1.88 4.10 -13.32
CA LEU A 277 -2.20 3.00 -12.40
C LEU A 277 -3.52 2.33 -12.73
N VAL A 278 -4.56 3.08 -13.11
CA VAL A 278 -5.85 2.50 -13.53
C VAL A 278 -5.69 1.60 -14.78
N ALA A 279 -4.70 1.88 -15.62
CA ALA A 279 -4.42 1.16 -16.85
C ALA A 279 -3.48 -0.05 -16.70
N ILE A 280 -2.98 -0.35 -15.49
CA ILE A 280 -2.05 -1.48 -15.30
C ILE A 280 -2.75 -2.83 -15.44
N HIS A 281 -1.95 -3.84 -15.83
CA HIS A 281 -2.41 -5.22 -15.98
C HIS A 281 -2.59 -5.93 -14.63
N ASN A 282 -1.76 -5.61 -13.63
CA ASN A 282 -1.86 -6.20 -12.30
C ASN A 282 -3.03 -5.56 -11.52
N ARG A 283 -4.21 -6.18 -11.61
CA ARG A 283 -5.42 -5.66 -10.96
C ARG A 283 -5.37 -5.82 -9.44
N ALA A 284 -4.71 -6.86 -8.93
CA ALA A 284 -4.51 -7.03 -7.49
C ALA A 284 -3.77 -5.83 -6.87
N LEU A 285 -2.67 -5.41 -7.50
CA LEU A 285 -1.91 -4.23 -7.07
C LEU A 285 -2.75 -2.94 -7.15
N LEU A 286 -3.49 -2.77 -8.24
CA LEU A 286 -4.39 -1.61 -8.37
C LEU A 286 -5.43 -1.58 -7.25
N TYR A 287 -6.05 -2.71 -6.93
CA TYR A 287 -7.09 -2.77 -5.90
C TYR A 287 -6.56 -2.47 -4.51
N ASP A 288 -5.36 -2.94 -4.19
CA ASP A 288 -4.68 -2.62 -2.93
C ASP A 288 -4.40 -1.11 -2.78
N VAL A 289 -4.06 -0.40 -3.87
CA VAL A 289 -3.60 1.00 -3.79
C VAL A 289 -4.68 2.04 -4.10
N TYR A 290 -5.72 1.69 -4.87
CA TYR A 290 -6.61 2.63 -5.55
C TYR A 290 -7.26 3.65 -4.61
N ASN A 291 -7.82 3.19 -3.49
CA ASN A 291 -8.54 4.06 -2.55
C ASN A 291 -7.61 5.14 -1.98
N TYR A 292 -6.38 4.77 -1.64
CA TYR A 292 -5.38 5.68 -1.08
C TYR A 292 -4.94 6.73 -2.09
N ILE A 293 -4.59 6.31 -3.31
CA ILE A 293 -4.12 7.25 -4.33
C ILE A 293 -5.25 8.18 -4.82
N ASN A 294 -6.48 7.68 -4.92
CA ASN A 294 -7.61 8.48 -5.34
C ASN A 294 -7.92 9.60 -4.32
N ASP A 295 -7.81 9.30 -3.02
CA ASP A 295 -8.03 10.30 -1.97
C ASP A 295 -6.99 11.43 -2.01
N ILE A 296 -5.69 11.09 -2.10
CA ILE A 296 -4.63 12.10 -2.18
C ILE A 296 -4.69 12.89 -3.50
N ASN A 297 -5.01 12.24 -4.62
CA ASN A 297 -5.22 12.91 -5.89
C ASN A 297 -6.36 13.93 -5.81
N SER A 298 -7.47 13.55 -5.20
CA SER A 298 -8.60 14.46 -4.99
C SER A 298 -8.22 15.63 -4.09
N THR A 299 -7.44 15.37 -3.03
CA THR A 299 -6.98 16.40 -2.07
C THR A 299 -6.06 17.41 -2.73
N ILE A 300 -5.04 16.94 -3.46
CA ILE A 300 -4.04 17.82 -4.05
C ILE A 300 -4.64 18.67 -5.17
N ASN A 301 -5.60 18.13 -5.93
CA ASN A 301 -6.34 18.89 -6.93
C ASN A 301 -7.25 19.97 -6.29
N LEU A 302 -7.83 19.71 -5.12
CA LEU A 302 -8.55 20.73 -4.36
C LEU A 302 -7.61 21.85 -3.88
N CYS A 303 -6.42 21.49 -3.38
CA CYS A 303 -5.36 22.45 -3.03
C CYS A 303 -4.92 23.28 -4.24
N SER A 304 -4.79 22.65 -5.42
CA SER A 304 -4.45 23.31 -6.68
C SER A 304 -5.55 24.33 -7.07
N LYS A 305 -6.83 23.93 -7.04
CA LYS A 305 -7.97 24.84 -7.27
C LYS A 305 -8.02 25.99 -6.27
N TYR A 306 -7.67 25.73 -5.02
CA TYR A 306 -7.57 26.76 -3.98
C TYR A 306 -6.51 27.81 -4.30
N LEU A 307 -5.33 27.40 -4.78
CA LEU A 307 -4.28 28.35 -5.21
C LEU A 307 -4.71 29.19 -6.42
N TYR A 308 -5.37 28.58 -7.41
CA TYR A 308 -5.97 29.34 -8.53
C TYR A 308 -7.01 30.35 -8.04
N TRP A 309 -7.86 29.94 -7.10
CA TRP A 309 -8.85 30.83 -6.51
C TRP A 309 -8.20 31.99 -5.77
N ILE A 310 -7.14 31.72 -5.00
CA ILE A 310 -6.34 32.74 -4.34
C ILE A 310 -5.84 33.74 -5.38
N ASP A 311 -5.04 33.34 -6.38
CA ASP A 311 -4.38 34.26 -7.33
C ASP A 311 -5.38 35.15 -8.08
N ASN A 312 -6.58 34.64 -8.39
CA ASN A 312 -7.61 35.37 -9.13
C ASN A 312 -8.51 36.27 -8.25
N ASN A 313 -8.60 36.02 -6.93
CA ASN A 313 -9.53 36.74 -6.04
C ASN A 313 -8.86 37.77 -5.13
N GLN A 314 -7.74 38.37 -5.54
CA GLN A 314 -6.99 39.45 -4.85
C GLN A 314 -7.85 40.58 -4.24
N ARG A 315 -9.13 40.73 -4.62
CA ARG A 315 -9.97 41.89 -4.27
C ARG A 315 -11.42 41.57 -3.89
N ARG A 316 -11.81 40.30 -3.70
CA ARG A 316 -13.21 39.95 -3.37
C ARG A 316 -13.27 39.18 -2.06
N SER A 317 -14.13 39.63 -1.14
CA SER A 317 -14.45 38.98 0.14
C SER A 317 -15.23 37.67 0.00
N SER A 318 -15.18 37.03 -1.17
CA SER A 318 -15.83 35.73 -1.37
C SER A 318 -15.12 34.68 -0.53
N VAL A 319 -15.86 33.81 0.13
CA VAL A 319 -15.29 32.63 0.78
C VAL A 319 -14.93 31.62 -0.31
N PHE A 320 -13.80 30.91 -0.18
CA PHE A 320 -13.51 29.76 -1.05
C PHE A 320 -14.59 28.70 -0.81
N MET A 321 -15.56 28.65 -1.71
CA MET A 321 -16.66 27.68 -1.71
C MET A 321 -16.45 26.75 -2.90
N SER A 322 -16.43 25.44 -2.64
CA SER A 322 -16.43 24.44 -3.69
C SER A 322 -17.84 24.29 -4.29
N GLY A 323 -18.43 25.36 -4.87
CA GLY A 323 -19.78 25.28 -5.46
C GLY A 323 -20.85 24.77 -4.47
N ASP A 324 -21.97 24.25 -5.01
CA ASP A 324 -22.97 23.46 -4.26
C ASP A 324 -22.22 22.54 -3.29
N GLU A 325 -22.52 22.60 -1.98
CA GLU A 325 -21.75 21.92 -0.93
C GLU A 325 -21.88 20.40 -1.05
N GLU A 326 -21.13 19.84 -1.99
CA GLU A 326 -21.11 18.42 -2.26
C GLU A 326 -20.46 17.68 -1.08
N PRO A 327 -20.93 16.47 -0.73
CA PRO A 327 -20.47 15.74 0.47
C PRO A 327 -18.94 15.59 0.58
N TRP A 328 -18.25 15.45 -0.57
CA TRP A 328 -16.78 15.34 -0.63
C TRP A 328 -16.02 16.62 -0.23
N SER A 329 -16.72 17.76 -0.04
CA SER A 329 -16.15 19.00 0.49
C SER A 329 -15.85 18.91 1.99
N LYS A 330 -16.68 18.19 2.77
CA LYS A 330 -16.50 17.90 4.19
C LYS A 330 -16.04 16.46 4.38
N ARG A 331 -14.75 16.23 4.16
CA ARG A 331 -14.17 14.90 4.32
C ARG A 331 -14.01 14.52 5.79
N GLY A 332 -14.26 13.26 6.11
CA GLY A 332 -13.96 12.66 7.41
C GLY A 332 -15.13 11.92 8.05
N GLY A 333 -16.35 12.16 7.57
CA GLY A 333 -17.58 11.72 8.22
C GLY A 333 -17.61 12.14 9.70
N LEU A 334 -18.40 11.43 10.50
CA LEU A 334 -18.55 11.69 11.93
C LEU A 334 -17.22 11.66 12.69
N ALA A 335 -16.31 10.74 12.33
CA ALA A 335 -14.99 10.67 12.95
C ALA A 335 -14.17 11.94 12.70
N GLY A 336 -14.18 12.47 11.47
CA GLY A 336 -13.55 13.73 11.11
C GLY A 336 -14.10 14.90 11.91
N ASP A 337 -15.42 14.95 12.10
CA ASP A 337 -16.07 15.99 12.89
C ASP A 337 -15.62 15.97 14.36
N PHE A 338 -15.60 14.80 15.00
CA PHE A 338 -15.08 14.67 16.37
C PHE A 338 -13.60 15.06 16.46
N LEU A 339 -12.81 14.71 15.45
CA LEU A 339 -11.38 14.99 15.46
C LEU A 339 -11.07 16.47 15.24
N ASN A 340 -11.93 17.21 14.52
CA ASN A 340 -11.87 18.67 14.42
C ASN A 340 -12.15 19.39 15.76
N LEU A 341 -12.75 18.70 16.75
CA LEU A 341 -12.99 19.25 18.10
C LEU A 341 -11.80 19.07 19.04
N LEU A 342 -10.81 18.24 18.68
CA LEU A 342 -9.64 18.01 19.53
C LEU A 342 -8.65 19.18 19.42
N PRO A 343 -7.94 19.53 20.52
CA PRO A 343 -6.90 20.56 20.52
C PRO A 343 -5.60 20.03 19.91
N LEU A 344 -5.68 19.54 18.68
CA LEU A 344 -4.52 19.22 17.87
C LEU A 344 -3.99 20.57 17.35
N GLY A 345 -2.72 20.92 17.61
CA GLY A 345 -2.09 22.15 17.11
C GLY A 345 -2.00 22.19 15.57
N ASP A 346 -1.03 22.92 14.99
CA ASP A 346 -0.83 23.11 13.53
C ASP A 346 -0.68 21.83 12.67
N PHE A 347 -0.84 20.63 13.23
CA PHE A 347 -0.90 19.36 12.52
C PHE A 347 -2.34 19.03 12.07
N GLN A 348 -3.00 19.98 11.41
CA GLN A 348 -4.35 19.81 10.89
C GLN A 348 -4.30 19.25 9.46
N SER A 349 -3.77 18.04 9.29
CA SER A 349 -3.80 17.38 7.98
C SER A 349 -3.68 15.87 8.10
N LEU A 350 -4.62 15.17 8.74
CA LEU A 350 -4.57 13.70 8.65
C LEU A 350 -5.88 12.98 8.92
N ILE A 351 -7.05 13.63 8.79
CA ILE A 351 -8.31 12.94 9.12
C ILE A 351 -9.42 13.37 8.17
N LYS A 352 -9.50 12.73 7.01
CA LYS A 352 -10.48 13.05 5.96
C LYS A 352 -10.80 11.79 5.14
N SER A 353 -12.05 11.34 5.10
CA SER A 353 -12.58 10.41 4.09
C SER A 353 -14.07 10.62 3.89
N GLU A 354 -14.52 10.44 2.66
CA GLU A 354 -15.69 9.62 2.36
C GLU A 354 -15.27 8.63 1.27
N PHE A 355 -15.88 7.44 1.30
CA PHE A 355 -15.79 6.48 0.20
C PHE A 355 -16.39 7.15 -1.03
N ASN A 356 -15.54 7.50 -2.02
CA ASN A 356 -16.08 7.83 -3.32
C ASN A 356 -16.88 6.63 -3.82
N SER A 357 -18.12 6.88 -4.26
CA SER A 357 -18.97 5.96 -5.00
C SER A 357 -18.10 5.05 -5.85
N LEU A 358 -18.20 3.73 -5.62
CA LEU A 358 -17.50 2.69 -6.37
C LEU A 358 -17.68 2.98 -7.87
N SER A 359 -16.73 3.69 -8.46
CA SER A 359 -16.63 3.79 -9.91
C SER A 359 -16.32 2.39 -10.41
N ASN A 360 -16.72 2.07 -11.65
CA ASN A 360 -16.72 0.76 -12.31
C ASN A 360 -15.33 0.06 -12.43
N ILE A 361 -14.44 0.21 -11.46
CA ILE A 361 -13.05 -0.22 -11.43
C ILE A 361 -12.93 -1.63 -10.84
N PHE A 362 -13.80 -1.96 -9.88
CA PHE A 362 -13.96 -3.33 -9.41
C PHE A 362 -14.74 -4.11 -10.46
N ILE A 363 -14.04 -4.98 -11.19
CA ILE A 363 -14.70 -5.96 -12.04
C ILE A 363 -15.11 -7.09 -11.09
N ILE A 364 -16.27 -6.92 -10.44
CA ILE A 364 -16.90 -8.00 -9.71
C ILE A 364 -17.50 -8.92 -10.76
N ARG A 365 -16.80 -10.00 -11.09
CA ARG A 365 -17.34 -11.02 -11.99
C ARG A 365 -18.39 -11.85 -11.24
N PRO A 366 -19.46 -12.31 -11.90
CA PRO A 366 -20.41 -13.24 -11.31
C PRO A 366 -19.72 -14.52 -10.82
N ILE A 367 -20.28 -15.13 -9.77
CA ILE A 367 -19.88 -16.47 -9.31
C ILE A 367 -20.16 -17.46 -10.44
N THR A 368 -19.18 -18.28 -10.74
CA THR A 368 -19.26 -19.37 -11.72
C THR A 368 -19.13 -20.71 -11.02
N SER A 369 -19.53 -21.79 -11.67
CA SER A 369 -19.45 -23.16 -11.15
C SER A 369 -18.04 -23.54 -10.65
N ASN A 370 -16.99 -22.97 -11.27
CA ASN A 370 -15.60 -23.20 -10.88
C ASN A 370 -15.23 -22.58 -9.52
N ASP A 371 -16.02 -21.64 -9.00
CA ASP A 371 -15.74 -20.94 -7.75
C ASP A 371 -16.25 -21.67 -6.52
N HIS A 372 -17.18 -22.63 -6.69
CA HIS A 372 -17.88 -23.29 -5.59
C HIS A 372 -16.93 -24.02 -4.65
N ALA A 373 -15.95 -24.74 -5.20
CA ALA A 373 -14.96 -25.47 -4.40
C ALA A 373 -14.11 -24.53 -3.52
N SER A 374 -13.64 -23.43 -4.08
CA SER A 374 -12.84 -22.44 -3.36
C SER A 374 -13.68 -21.64 -2.37
N MET A 375 -14.93 -21.34 -2.70
CA MET A 375 -15.89 -20.70 -1.79
C MET A 375 -16.22 -21.60 -0.61
N TYR A 376 -16.47 -22.89 -0.86
CA TYR A 376 -16.74 -23.88 0.19
C TYR A 376 -15.53 -24.05 1.11
N ALA A 377 -14.32 -24.13 0.54
CA ALA A 377 -13.08 -24.16 1.31
C ALA A 377 -12.89 -22.89 2.16
N LEU A 378 -13.25 -21.73 1.62
CA LEU A 378 -13.19 -20.45 2.35
C LEU A 378 -14.20 -20.42 3.51
N CYS A 379 -15.46 -20.80 3.26
CA CYS A 379 -16.52 -20.89 4.27
C CYS A 379 -16.15 -21.86 5.39
N THR A 380 -15.63 -23.04 5.05
CA THR A 380 -15.19 -24.03 6.04
C THR A 380 -13.95 -23.61 6.83
N THR A 381 -13.12 -22.72 6.28
CA THR A 381 -11.93 -22.18 6.97
C THR A 381 -12.27 -20.97 7.86
N ILE A 382 -13.25 -20.17 7.49
CA ILE A 382 -13.61 -18.92 8.18
C ILE A 382 -14.68 -19.14 9.26
N CYS A 383 -15.65 -20.04 9.03
CA CYS A 383 -16.70 -20.35 9.99
C CYS A 383 -16.22 -21.40 11.00
N TYR A 384 -16.44 -21.14 12.30
CA TYR A 384 -16.30 -22.18 13.32
C TYR A 384 -17.33 -23.30 13.04
N GLN A 385 -16.94 -24.55 13.27
CA GLN A 385 -17.63 -25.76 12.81
C GLN A 385 -19.12 -25.85 13.15
N ASP A 386 -19.61 -25.11 14.15
CA ASP A 386 -20.98 -25.22 14.66
C ASP A 386 -22.03 -24.41 13.87
N ASP A 387 -21.64 -23.45 13.02
CA ASP A 387 -22.57 -22.61 12.23
C ASP A 387 -22.56 -22.93 10.72
N ILE A 388 -21.75 -23.90 10.29
CA ILE A 388 -21.56 -24.22 8.87
C ILE A 388 -22.79 -24.91 8.28
N ASP A 389 -23.39 -25.85 9.00
CA ASP A 389 -24.51 -26.65 8.49
C ASP A 389 -25.78 -25.81 8.27
N ASP A 390 -26.08 -24.86 9.15
CA ASP A 390 -27.23 -23.97 9.01
C ASP A 390 -27.04 -22.96 7.86
N LEU A 391 -25.83 -22.45 7.67
CA LEU A 391 -25.49 -21.53 6.58
C LEU A 391 -25.54 -22.24 5.20
N LEU A 392 -25.01 -23.47 5.14
CA LEU A 392 -25.01 -24.29 3.95
C LEU A 392 -26.42 -24.76 3.56
N ASN A 393 -27.28 -25.06 4.55
CA ASN A 393 -28.68 -25.40 4.30
C ASN A 393 -29.50 -24.21 3.78
N GLN A 394 -29.20 -22.98 4.21
CA GLN A 394 -29.87 -21.77 3.73
C GLN A 394 -29.40 -21.31 2.34
N HIS A 395 -28.17 -21.68 1.96
CA HIS A 395 -27.57 -21.33 0.68
C HIS A 395 -27.15 -22.57 -0.11
N SER A 396 -28.11 -23.46 -0.37
CA SER A 396 -27.93 -24.71 -1.13
C SER A 396 -27.33 -24.53 -2.54
N GLN A 397 -27.39 -23.30 -3.07
CA GLN A 397 -26.71 -22.93 -4.32
C GLN A 397 -25.18 -23.01 -4.22
N ILE A 398 -24.59 -22.94 -3.03
CA ILE A 398 -23.13 -23.10 -2.82
C ILE A 398 -22.72 -24.58 -2.92
N LEU A 399 -23.67 -25.50 -2.73
CA LEU A 399 -23.45 -26.94 -2.56
C LEU A 399 -23.66 -27.83 -3.81
N ALA A 400 -24.04 -27.28 -4.97
CA ALA A 400 -24.23 -28.07 -6.20
C ALA A 400 -23.01 -27.97 -7.12
N ASP A 401 -22.39 -29.03 -7.69
CA ASP A 401 -22.62 -30.48 -7.70
C ASP A 401 -21.32 -31.24 -7.34
#